data_AF-A0A7X9PL56-F1
#
_entry.id   AF-A0A7X9PL56-F1
#
_cell.length_a   1.000
_cell.length_b   1.000
_cell.length_c   1.000
_cell.angle_alpha   90.00
_cell.angle_beta   90.00
_cell.angle_gamma   90.00
#
_symmetry.space_group_name_H-M   'P 1'
#
loop_
_entity.id
_entity.type
_entity.pdbx_description
1 polymer ?
#
loop_
_entity_poly.entity_id
_entity_poly.type
_entity_poly.pdbx_seq_one_letter_code
_entity_poly.pdbx_strand_id
1 'polypeptide(L)'
;MRKITFIILAVCIAWLTYHHFSIKPNYVTDFVFETSDSSNALISIQNAGNKSVEFNFSLNNRFYSSVNDFIRKNSKATDKEQLVIDIFNAQINSLVHEKLFNDWGVMPLTTLNSKGFAICGRQSEIFSQILFNAGFLARVISLNGHVVSEIYYKNTWHLFDTDRKTFFKEGNEILSYKKLVQTPQMFKKAGARIYMANLTMFSEKYTQHFITVQDNSINEINHIDNDTFLLNIPAKSSFVFPYYPDYKKDFFPYNTKAKLFLPKGFNDVVKNPLILIDVEGKGKVKFNHREYSVPEEVERLKVSIFKSKRFVKGIQVSVLSDSFALVYMINPVFSKIYSKNNLFVNASDSLRIGIIKNKEVSKTTLQPIHLELLNQYTLKAIDLIDKISLFNIKNTDELYEKQLKTYCILNNLDTIVVQKRLRLLKEFINEPIENYSEESVFYGVLAVIFYGNHEEFRNLILSNYKYQKYKEILRKMKK
;
A
#
# COMPACT_ATOMS: atom_id res chain seq x y z
N MET A 1 13.60 33.98 -52.37
CA MET A 1 12.55 33.28 -51.59
C MET A 1 12.51 31.77 -51.82
N ARG A 2 12.38 31.24 -53.04
CA ARG A 2 12.24 29.78 -53.30
C ARG A 2 13.34 28.86 -52.72
N LYS A 3 14.60 29.29 -52.68
CA LYS A 3 15.72 28.48 -52.13
C LYS A 3 15.66 28.33 -50.60
N ILE A 4 15.17 29.34 -49.88
CA ILE A 4 15.08 29.32 -48.40
C ILE A 4 13.95 28.38 -47.98
N THR A 5 12.82 28.39 -48.70
CA THR A 5 11.69 27.50 -48.44
C THR A 5 12.06 26.02 -48.64
N PHE A 6 12.91 25.72 -49.63
CA PHE A 6 13.36 24.35 -49.91
C PHE A 6 14.32 23.82 -48.83
N ILE A 7 15.21 24.67 -48.30
CA ILE A 7 16.12 24.31 -47.20
C ILE A 7 15.34 24.07 -45.90
N ILE A 8 14.37 24.92 -45.58
CA ILE A 8 13.52 24.73 -44.39
C ILE A 8 12.73 23.43 -44.50
N LEU A 9 12.15 23.13 -45.66
CA LEU A 9 11.39 21.89 -45.88
C LEU A 9 12.30 20.66 -45.77
N ALA A 10 13.51 20.70 -46.32
CA ALA A 10 14.48 19.61 -46.21
C ALA A 10 14.95 19.38 -44.76
N VAL A 11 15.16 20.45 -43.98
CA VAL A 11 15.50 20.36 -42.55
C VAL A 11 14.32 19.80 -41.74
N CYS A 12 13.08 20.21 -42.01
CA CYS A 12 11.91 19.65 -41.34
C CYS A 12 11.70 18.18 -41.68
N ILE A 13 11.91 17.75 -42.93
CA ILE A 13 11.82 16.34 -43.34
C ILE A 13 12.96 15.53 -42.71
N ALA A 14 14.19 16.06 -42.67
CA ALA A 14 15.32 15.40 -42.00
C ALA A 14 15.09 15.28 -40.49
N TRP A 15 14.50 16.30 -39.86
CA TRP A 15 14.15 16.29 -38.43
C TRP A 15 13.00 15.32 -38.13
N LEU A 16 11.97 15.29 -38.97
CA LEU A 16 10.86 14.34 -38.87
C LEU A 16 11.32 12.90 -39.11
N THR A 17 12.17 12.65 -40.11
CA THR A 17 12.72 11.31 -40.37
C THR A 17 13.69 10.87 -39.28
N TYR A 18 14.55 11.76 -38.77
CA TYR A 18 15.39 11.46 -37.59
C TYR A 18 14.53 11.12 -36.36
N HIS A 19 13.45 11.86 -36.11
CA HIS A 19 12.53 11.54 -35.01
C HIS A 19 11.69 10.28 -35.26
N HIS A 20 11.33 9.97 -36.50
CA HIS A 20 10.58 8.76 -36.85
C HIS A 20 11.45 7.50 -36.78
N PHE A 21 12.73 7.60 -37.15
CA PHE A 21 13.72 6.51 -37.06
C PHE A 21 14.44 6.43 -35.70
N SER A 22 14.35 7.44 -34.84
CA SER A 22 14.88 7.44 -33.47
C SER A 22 13.89 6.89 -32.43
N ILE A 23 12.70 6.43 -32.85
CA ILE A 23 11.82 5.66 -31.97
C ILE A 23 12.43 4.26 -31.86
N LYS A 24 13.27 4.04 -30.85
CA LYS A 24 13.73 2.68 -30.52
C LYS A 24 12.49 1.79 -30.38
N PRO A 25 12.46 0.60 -31.01
CA PRO A 25 11.36 -0.32 -30.81
C PRO A 25 11.27 -0.67 -29.32
N ASN A 26 10.11 -0.42 -28.72
CA ASN A 26 9.80 -0.93 -27.40
C ASN A 26 9.61 -2.45 -27.51
N TYR A 27 10.31 -3.20 -26.69
CA TYR A 27 10.16 -4.64 -26.60
C TYR A 27 8.97 -4.93 -25.70
N VAL A 28 7.89 -5.39 -26.31
CA VAL A 28 6.63 -5.72 -25.64
C VAL A 28 6.48 -7.24 -25.58
N THR A 29 6.28 -7.75 -24.37
CA THR A 29 6.03 -9.18 -24.12
C THR A 29 4.70 -9.33 -23.38
N ASP A 30 3.79 -10.13 -23.94
CA ASP A 30 2.58 -10.61 -23.27
C ASP A 30 2.79 -12.09 -22.91
N PHE A 31 2.91 -12.38 -21.62
CA PHE A 31 3.27 -13.69 -21.10
C PHE A 31 2.16 -14.23 -20.20
N VAL A 32 1.42 -15.21 -20.71
CA VAL A 32 0.39 -15.93 -19.97
C VAL A 32 0.97 -17.21 -19.39
N PHE A 33 0.73 -17.45 -18.09
CA PHE A 33 1.19 -18.65 -17.42
C PHE A 33 0.17 -19.19 -16.42
N GLU A 34 0.22 -20.50 -16.20
CA GLU A 34 -0.60 -21.22 -15.23
C GLU A 34 0.28 -21.90 -14.19
N THR A 35 -0.19 -21.97 -12.95
CA THR A 35 0.51 -22.64 -11.85
C THR A 35 -0.47 -23.26 -10.87
N SER A 36 -0.22 -24.51 -10.47
CA SER A 36 -0.97 -25.18 -9.40
C SER A 36 -0.46 -24.81 -8.00
N ASP A 37 0.71 -24.18 -7.90
CA ASP A 37 1.40 -23.82 -6.65
C ASP A 37 1.63 -22.29 -6.59
N SER A 38 0.54 -21.53 -6.59
CA SER A 38 0.56 -20.06 -6.63
C SER A 38 1.23 -19.41 -5.42
N SER A 39 1.29 -20.10 -4.27
CA SER A 39 1.94 -19.61 -3.05
C SER A 39 3.47 -19.71 -3.10
N ASN A 40 4.03 -20.57 -3.95
CA ASN A 40 5.49 -20.73 -4.10
C ASN A 40 6.03 -20.33 -5.48
N ALA A 41 5.16 -19.87 -6.39
CA ALA A 41 5.58 -19.39 -7.70
C ALA A 41 6.27 -18.02 -7.60
N LEU A 42 7.35 -17.84 -8.36
CA LEU A 42 8.05 -16.57 -8.54
C LEU A 42 8.18 -16.29 -10.04
N ILE A 43 7.88 -15.06 -10.44
CA ILE A 43 8.20 -14.48 -11.74
C ILE A 43 9.64 -13.99 -11.70
N SER A 44 10.44 -14.38 -12.69
CA SER A 44 11.80 -13.92 -12.91
C SER A 44 11.87 -13.16 -14.23
N ILE A 45 12.26 -11.89 -14.18
CA ILE A 45 12.56 -11.05 -15.34
C ILE A 45 14.08 -10.83 -15.39
N GLN A 46 14.75 -11.25 -16.45
CA GLN A 46 16.20 -11.29 -16.53
C GLN A 46 16.71 -10.43 -17.69
N ASN A 47 17.74 -9.63 -17.39
CA ASN A 47 18.51 -8.93 -18.39
C ASN A 47 19.77 -9.74 -18.71
N ALA A 48 19.72 -10.52 -19.79
CA ALA A 48 20.88 -11.28 -20.28
C ALA A 48 21.87 -10.41 -21.09
N GLY A 49 21.53 -9.15 -21.34
CA GLY A 49 22.32 -8.21 -22.12
C GLY A 49 23.51 -7.62 -21.35
N ASN A 50 24.25 -6.76 -22.04
CA ASN A 50 25.44 -6.07 -21.53
C ASN A 50 25.19 -4.61 -21.13
N LYS A 51 23.95 -4.13 -21.26
CA LYS A 51 23.51 -2.77 -20.88
C LYS A 51 22.33 -2.87 -19.92
N SER A 52 22.14 -1.84 -19.11
CA SER A 52 20.95 -1.72 -18.28
C SER A 52 19.70 -1.57 -19.15
N VAL A 53 18.59 -2.14 -18.68
CA VAL A 53 17.30 -2.09 -19.38
C VAL A 53 16.28 -1.41 -18.47
N GLU A 54 15.66 -0.36 -19.00
CA GLU A 54 14.49 0.27 -18.40
C GLU A 54 13.23 -0.48 -18.82
N PHE A 55 12.34 -0.78 -17.88
CA PHE A 55 11.09 -1.49 -18.14
C PHE A 55 9.98 -1.15 -17.14
N ASN A 56 8.74 -1.41 -17.54
CA ASN A 56 7.61 -1.52 -16.64
C ASN A 56 6.88 -2.84 -16.92
N PHE A 57 6.04 -3.26 -15.97
CA PHE A 57 5.22 -4.45 -16.14
C PHE A 57 3.83 -4.25 -15.55
N SER A 58 2.90 -5.08 -15.99
CA SER A 58 1.54 -5.17 -15.49
C SER A 58 1.20 -6.64 -15.28
N LEU A 59 1.01 -7.04 -14.02
CA LEU A 59 0.59 -8.39 -13.66
C LEU A 59 -0.92 -8.38 -13.40
N ASN A 60 -1.69 -9.17 -14.15
CA ASN A 60 -3.14 -9.30 -14.00
C ASN A 60 -3.86 -7.94 -14.04
N ASN A 61 -3.44 -7.08 -14.99
CA ASN A 61 -3.91 -5.69 -15.14
C ASN A 61 -3.67 -4.77 -13.92
N ARG A 62 -2.78 -5.17 -13.02
CA ARG A 62 -2.33 -4.38 -11.87
C ARG A 62 -0.85 -4.04 -12.03
N PHE A 63 -0.36 -3.14 -11.18
CA PHE A 63 0.96 -2.52 -11.28
C PHE A 63 1.03 -1.55 -12.48
N TYR A 64 1.13 -0.27 -12.18
CA TYR A 64 0.79 0.80 -13.12
C TYR A 64 2.00 1.62 -13.54
N SER A 65 2.12 1.90 -14.83
CA SER A 65 3.26 2.66 -15.39
C SER A 65 3.14 4.18 -15.17
N SER A 66 1.91 4.67 -15.05
CA SER A 66 1.55 6.08 -14.85
C SER A 66 0.21 6.21 -14.11
N VAL A 67 -0.11 7.40 -13.58
CA VAL A 67 -1.46 7.70 -13.06
C VAL A 67 -2.53 7.54 -14.15
N ASN A 68 -2.22 7.91 -15.40
CA ASN A 68 -3.11 7.67 -16.55
C ASN A 68 -3.35 6.18 -16.81
N ASP A 69 -2.33 5.34 -16.62
CA ASP A 69 -2.48 3.88 -16.73
C ASP A 69 -3.37 3.33 -15.61
N PHE A 70 -3.23 3.84 -14.39
CA PHE A 70 -4.14 3.53 -13.27
C PHE A 70 -5.59 3.88 -13.62
N ILE A 71 -5.84 5.10 -14.10
CA ILE A 71 -7.20 5.55 -14.44
C ILE A 71 -7.81 4.66 -15.53
N ARG A 72 -7.12 4.49 -16.64
CA ARG A 72 -7.59 3.72 -17.81
C ARG A 72 -7.87 2.24 -17.50
N LYS A 73 -7.07 1.62 -16.63
CA LYS A 73 -7.25 0.21 -16.25
C LYS A 73 -8.38 0.00 -15.25
N ASN A 74 -8.72 1.01 -14.46
CA ASN A 74 -9.70 0.88 -13.37
C ASN A 74 -11.05 1.51 -13.68
N SER A 75 -11.17 2.39 -14.68
CA SER A 75 -12.47 2.86 -15.14
C SER A 75 -12.52 3.04 -16.65
N LYS A 76 -13.67 2.66 -17.23
CA LYS A 76 -14.08 2.98 -18.60
C LYS A 76 -15.39 3.77 -18.63
N ALA A 77 -15.85 4.23 -17.46
CA ALA A 77 -17.12 4.90 -17.32
C ALA A 77 -17.08 6.27 -18.02
N THR A 78 -18.16 6.58 -18.73
CA THR A 78 -18.39 7.91 -19.31
C THR A 78 -19.18 8.81 -18.38
N ASP A 79 -19.97 8.23 -17.47
CA ASP A 79 -20.60 8.98 -16.38
C ASP A 79 -19.54 9.42 -15.35
N LYS A 80 -19.56 10.71 -15.01
CA LYS A 80 -18.58 11.34 -14.13
C LYS A 80 -18.58 10.74 -12.73
N GLU A 81 -19.75 10.44 -12.18
CA GLU A 81 -19.86 9.88 -10.83
C GLU A 81 -19.32 8.45 -10.81
N GLN A 82 -19.72 7.63 -11.78
CA GLN A 82 -19.24 6.25 -11.87
C GLN A 82 -17.73 6.19 -12.09
N LEU A 83 -17.15 7.07 -12.90
CA LEU A 83 -15.70 7.17 -13.04
C LEU A 83 -15.02 7.45 -11.70
N VAL A 84 -15.50 8.46 -10.96
CA VAL A 84 -14.96 8.81 -9.63
C VAL A 84 -15.09 7.63 -8.66
N ILE A 85 -16.24 6.94 -8.64
CA ILE A 85 -16.47 5.78 -7.78
C ILE A 85 -15.57 4.60 -8.15
N ASP A 86 -15.35 4.33 -9.44
CA ASP A 86 -14.46 3.26 -9.90
C ASP A 86 -13.03 3.50 -9.44
N ILE A 87 -12.54 4.74 -9.61
CA ILE A 87 -11.20 5.16 -9.18
C ILE A 87 -11.08 5.12 -7.66
N PHE A 88 -12.09 5.60 -6.94
CA PHE A 88 -12.15 5.52 -5.48
C PHE A 88 -12.00 4.07 -5.02
N ASN A 89 -12.82 3.17 -5.56
CA ASN A 89 -12.82 1.74 -5.25
C ASN A 89 -11.48 1.08 -5.55
N ALA A 90 -10.87 1.39 -6.70
CA ALA A 90 -9.57 0.88 -7.07
C ALA A 90 -8.50 1.31 -6.05
N GLN A 91 -8.49 2.58 -5.64
CA GLN A 91 -7.51 3.08 -4.66
C GLN A 91 -7.71 2.47 -3.27
N ILE A 92 -8.94 2.50 -2.73
CA ILE A 92 -9.19 2.03 -1.35
C ILE A 92 -8.94 0.53 -1.18
N ASN A 93 -9.09 -0.25 -2.24
CA ASN A 93 -8.77 -1.69 -2.23
C ASN A 93 -7.26 -1.97 -2.33
N SER A 94 -6.47 -0.94 -2.64
CA SER A 94 -5.02 -1.06 -2.85
C SER A 94 -4.19 -0.56 -1.66
N LEU A 95 -4.82 0.13 -0.70
CA LEU A 95 -4.15 0.82 0.39
C LEU A 95 -4.70 0.44 1.77
N VAL A 96 -3.80 0.52 2.76
CA VAL A 96 -4.12 0.46 4.19
C VAL A 96 -3.60 1.67 4.95
N HIS A 97 -4.15 1.92 6.13
CA HIS A 97 -3.68 2.97 7.02
C HIS A 97 -2.37 2.56 7.71
N GLU A 98 -1.25 3.16 7.32
CA GLU A 98 0.04 3.06 8.03
C GLU A 98 0.88 4.33 7.78
N LYS A 99 1.67 4.71 8.80
CA LYS A 99 2.46 5.96 8.82
C LYS A 99 3.92 5.81 8.44
N LEU A 100 4.39 4.60 8.15
CA LEU A 100 5.74 4.39 7.64
C LEU A 100 6.00 5.25 6.39
N PHE A 101 7.18 5.86 6.34
CA PHE A 101 7.60 6.70 5.22
C PHE A 101 6.63 7.86 4.88
N ASN A 102 5.87 8.36 5.86
CA ASN A 102 4.94 9.47 5.65
C ASN A 102 5.65 10.80 5.30
N ASP A 103 6.88 10.95 5.79
CA ASP A 103 7.71 12.14 5.59
C ASP A 103 8.16 12.34 4.12
N TRP A 104 7.99 11.33 3.25
CA TRP A 104 8.49 11.35 1.87
C TRP A 104 7.63 12.16 0.91
N GLY A 105 6.53 12.74 1.37
CA GLY A 105 5.59 13.48 0.53
C GLY A 105 4.59 12.58 -0.19
N VAL A 106 3.94 13.15 -1.21
CA VAL A 106 2.98 12.45 -2.06
C VAL A 106 3.71 11.86 -3.26
N MET A 107 3.55 10.54 -3.45
CA MET A 107 4.13 9.81 -4.57
C MET A 107 3.10 8.75 -5.01
N PRO A 108 2.20 9.07 -5.94
CA PRO A 108 1.06 8.22 -6.26
C PRO A 108 1.46 6.80 -6.65
N LEU A 109 2.34 6.60 -7.64
CA LEU A 109 2.73 5.26 -8.09
C LEU A 109 3.70 4.57 -7.16
N THR A 110 4.64 5.27 -6.51
CA THR A 110 5.45 4.61 -5.46
C THR A 110 4.55 4.13 -4.32
N THR A 111 3.52 4.88 -3.95
CA THR A 111 2.56 4.45 -2.93
C THR A 111 1.73 3.25 -3.41
N LEU A 112 1.19 3.32 -4.63
CA LEU A 112 0.34 2.27 -5.19
C LEU A 112 1.12 0.99 -5.54
N ASN A 113 2.25 1.07 -6.23
CA ASN A 113 3.00 -0.11 -6.71
C ASN A 113 3.98 -0.67 -5.67
N SER A 114 4.49 0.16 -4.74
CA SER A 114 5.49 -0.27 -3.75
C SER A 114 4.93 -0.36 -2.34
N LYS A 115 4.41 0.75 -1.77
CA LYS A 115 3.97 0.80 -0.36
C LYS A 115 2.74 -0.08 -0.11
N GLY A 116 1.66 0.14 -0.84
CA GLY A 116 0.34 -0.39 -0.50
C GLY A 116 -0.25 0.19 0.80
N PHE A 117 0.27 1.31 1.30
CA PHE A 117 -0.24 1.98 2.49
C PHE A 117 0.10 3.47 2.55
N ALA A 118 -0.74 4.22 3.26
CA ALA A 118 -0.60 5.65 3.53
C ALA A 118 -1.56 6.08 4.66
N ILE A 119 -1.29 7.19 5.35
CA ILE A 119 -2.24 7.78 6.31
C ILE A 119 -3.34 8.57 5.59
N CYS A 120 -4.39 8.97 6.32
CA CYS A 120 -5.54 9.69 5.79
C CYS A 120 -5.19 10.88 4.90
N GLY A 121 -4.29 11.77 5.35
CA GLY A 121 -3.85 12.92 4.54
C GLY A 121 -3.26 12.52 3.19
N ARG A 122 -2.34 11.54 3.19
CA ARG A 122 -1.68 11.06 1.96
C ARG A 122 -2.63 10.30 1.05
N GLN A 123 -3.54 9.50 1.60
CA GLN A 123 -4.55 8.80 0.78
C GLN A 123 -5.48 9.81 0.09
N SER A 124 -5.96 10.81 0.82
CA SER A 124 -6.82 11.87 0.28
C SER A 124 -6.11 12.72 -0.78
N GLU A 125 -4.85 13.09 -0.54
CA GLU A 125 -4.02 13.82 -1.52
C GLU A 125 -3.81 12.99 -2.80
N ILE A 126 -3.45 11.71 -2.68
CA ILE A 126 -3.26 10.83 -3.85
C ILE A 126 -4.56 10.70 -4.65
N PHE A 127 -5.69 10.48 -3.97
CA PHE A 127 -6.99 10.36 -4.65
C PHE A 127 -7.37 11.63 -5.40
N SER A 128 -7.20 12.77 -4.73
CA SER A 128 -7.49 14.08 -5.32
C SER A 128 -6.57 14.38 -6.51
N GLN A 129 -5.29 14.01 -6.46
CA GLN A 129 -4.37 14.13 -7.60
C GLN A 129 -4.74 13.21 -8.77
N ILE A 130 -5.15 11.96 -8.49
CA ILE A 130 -5.60 11.02 -9.54
C ILE A 130 -6.82 11.60 -10.26
N LEU A 131 -7.79 12.14 -9.53
CA LEU A 131 -9.00 12.69 -10.14
C LEU A 131 -8.80 14.05 -10.78
N PHE A 132 -7.90 14.88 -10.24
CA PHE A 132 -7.45 16.07 -10.94
C PHE A 132 -6.83 15.72 -12.29
N ASN A 133 -5.97 14.69 -12.33
CA ASN A 133 -5.41 14.16 -13.58
C ASN A 133 -6.47 13.54 -14.51
N ALA A 134 -7.61 13.06 -13.98
CA ALA A 134 -8.77 12.60 -14.76
C ALA A 134 -9.68 13.74 -15.25
N GLY A 135 -9.33 15.01 -14.99
CA GLY A 135 -10.06 16.19 -15.47
C GLY A 135 -11.14 16.73 -14.53
N PHE A 136 -11.08 16.39 -13.23
CA PHE A 136 -12.00 16.91 -12.20
C PHE A 136 -11.34 18.05 -11.42
N LEU A 137 -12.15 18.96 -10.86
CA LEU A 137 -11.66 19.78 -9.76
C LEU A 137 -11.68 18.91 -8.50
N ALA A 138 -10.62 18.95 -7.72
CA ALA A 138 -10.44 18.12 -6.55
C ALA A 138 -9.75 18.92 -5.44
N ARG A 139 -10.15 18.68 -4.19
CA ARG A 139 -9.58 19.33 -3.02
C ARG A 139 -9.49 18.38 -1.84
N VAL A 140 -8.56 18.67 -0.95
CA VAL A 140 -8.38 17.99 0.32
C VAL A 140 -8.89 18.90 1.44
N ILE A 141 -9.62 18.31 2.39
CA ILE A 141 -10.12 19.03 3.58
C ILE A 141 -9.47 18.42 4.82
N SER A 142 -8.76 19.23 5.59
CA SER A 142 -8.27 18.86 6.91
C SER A 142 -9.32 19.18 7.97
N LEU A 143 -9.76 18.14 8.69
CA LEU A 143 -10.82 18.14 9.70
C LEU A 143 -10.26 18.07 11.12
N ASN A 144 -9.17 18.80 11.39
CA ASN A 144 -8.50 18.86 12.70
C ASN A 144 -8.22 17.47 13.32
N GLY A 145 -7.36 16.70 12.66
CA GLY A 145 -6.98 15.34 13.09
C GLY A 145 -7.42 14.23 12.12
N HIS A 146 -8.29 14.55 11.15
CA HIS A 146 -8.62 13.68 10.02
C HIS A 146 -8.54 14.45 8.70
N VAL A 147 -8.46 13.74 7.57
CA VAL A 147 -8.32 14.37 6.25
C VAL A 147 -9.12 13.60 5.21
N VAL A 148 -9.98 14.29 4.48
CA VAL A 148 -10.88 13.74 3.45
C VAL A 148 -10.69 14.46 2.11
N SER A 149 -11.28 13.92 1.05
CA SER A 149 -11.26 14.54 -0.29
C SER A 149 -12.65 15.00 -0.70
N GLU A 150 -12.74 16.06 -1.49
CA GLU A 150 -13.95 16.46 -2.20
C GLU A 150 -13.66 16.61 -3.69
N ILE A 151 -14.57 16.08 -4.51
CA ILE A 151 -14.46 16.10 -5.97
C ILE A 151 -15.67 16.82 -6.56
N TYR A 152 -15.41 17.76 -7.46
CA TYR A 152 -16.45 18.54 -8.12
C TYR A 152 -16.89 17.89 -9.43
N TYR A 153 -18.17 17.52 -9.49
CA TYR A 153 -18.84 17.08 -10.72
C TYR A 153 -20.32 17.42 -10.62
N LYS A 154 -21.08 17.37 -11.73
CA LYS A 154 -22.53 17.69 -11.74
C LYS A 154 -22.89 18.99 -10.97
N ASN A 155 -22.03 20.00 -11.06
CA ASN A 155 -22.14 21.31 -10.41
C ASN A 155 -22.12 21.34 -8.87
N THR A 156 -21.70 20.26 -8.20
CA THR A 156 -21.60 20.21 -6.73
C THR A 156 -20.36 19.45 -6.25
N TRP A 157 -19.98 19.67 -4.99
CA TRP A 157 -18.88 18.96 -4.34
C TRP A 157 -19.38 17.65 -3.72
N HIS A 158 -18.58 16.59 -3.83
CA HIS A 158 -18.91 15.27 -3.30
C HIS A 158 -17.75 14.75 -2.45
N LEU A 159 -18.02 14.38 -1.20
CA LEU A 159 -17.01 13.95 -0.24
C LEU A 159 -16.70 12.45 -0.37
N PHE A 160 -15.41 12.15 -0.31
CA PHE A 160 -14.86 10.80 -0.26
C PHE A 160 -13.87 10.70 0.89
N ASP A 161 -14.08 9.73 1.78
CA ASP A 161 -13.12 9.35 2.80
C ASP A 161 -12.38 8.10 2.36
N THR A 162 -11.19 8.29 1.81
CA THR A 162 -10.35 7.21 1.29
C THR A 162 -9.77 6.34 2.41
N ASP A 163 -9.54 6.92 3.59
CA ASP A 163 -8.95 6.21 4.72
C ASP A 163 -9.96 5.29 5.38
N ARG A 164 -11.18 5.80 5.57
CA ARG A 164 -12.34 5.04 6.05
C ARG A 164 -13.13 4.38 4.94
N LYS A 165 -12.58 4.34 3.72
CA LYS A 165 -13.10 3.60 2.56
C LYS A 165 -14.61 3.78 2.36
N THR A 166 -15.09 5.01 2.52
CA THR A 166 -16.52 5.34 2.47
C THR A 166 -16.82 6.65 1.73
N PHE A 167 -18.09 6.81 1.41
CA PHE A 167 -18.75 8.06 1.04
C PHE A 167 -20.21 7.96 1.49
N PHE A 168 -20.90 9.10 1.60
CA PHE A 168 -22.26 9.16 2.15
C PHE A 168 -23.25 9.62 1.08
N LYS A 169 -24.42 8.97 0.99
CA LYS A 169 -25.45 9.29 0.00
C LYS A 169 -26.78 9.66 0.63
N GLU A 170 -27.42 10.72 0.13
CA GLU A 170 -28.85 11.00 0.36
C GLU A 170 -29.59 10.78 -0.96
N GLY A 171 -30.46 9.76 -1.00
CA GLY A 171 -31.01 9.28 -2.28
C GLY A 171 -29.87 8.78 -3.19
N ASN A 172 -29.74 9.39 -4.37
CA ASN A 172 -28.70 9.02 -5.35
C ASN A 172 -27.45 9.92 -5.32
N GLU A 173 -27.46 11.00 -4.54
CA GLU A 173 -26.39 12.01 -4.54
C GLU A 173 -25.37 11.74 -3.44
N ILE A 174 -24.07 11.80 -3.76
CA ILE A 174 -22.99 11.79 -2.76
C ILE A 174 -22.90 13.16 -2.09
N LEU A 175 -22.93 13.20 -0.76
CA LEU A 175 -22.97 14.47 -0.03
C LEU A 175 -21.61 15.16 0.01
N SER A 176 -21.62 16.49 -0.07
CA SER A 176 -20.49 17.33 0.32
C SER A 176 -20.25 17.28 1.84
N TYR A 177 -19.06 17.69 2.27
CA TYR A 177 -18.76 17.92 3.68
C TYR A 177 -19.74 18.90 4.32
N LYS A 178 -20.00 20.03 3.66
CA LYS A 178 -20.92 21.07 4.15
C LYS A 178 -22.32 20.52 4.41
N LYS A 179 -22.81 19.63 3.54
CA LYS A 179 -24.12 18.99 3.70
C LYS A 179 -24.10 17.91 4.78
N LEU A 180 -23.01 17.17 4.93
CA LEU A 180 -22.83 16.17 5.98
C LEU A 180 -22.88 16.77 7.39
N VAL A 181 -22.25 17.93 7.60
CA VAL A 181 -22.30 18.67 8.89
C VAL A 181 -23.75 19.00 9.28
N GLN A 182 -24.62 19.25 8.30
CA GLN A 182 -26.04 19.54 8.52
C GLN A 182 -26.91 18.30 8.68
N THR A 183 -26.34 17.11 8.47
CA THR A 183 -27.07 15.84 8.38
C THR A 183 -26.37 14.73 9.18
N PRO A 184 -26.09 14.91 10.49
CA PRO A 184 -25.26 14.01 11.30
C PRO A 184 -25.79 12.58 11.40
N GLN A 185 -27.09 12.35 11.17
CA GLN A 185 -27.68 11.02 11.10
C GLN A 185 -27.10 10.14 9.97
N MET A 186 -26.45 10.73 8.97
CA MET A 186 -25.86 9.98 7.85
C MET A 186 -24.70 9.08 8.29
N PHE A 187 -23.98 9.40 9.38
CA PHE A 187 -22.91 8.55 9.90
C PHE A 187 -23.41 7.21 10.44
N LYS A 188 -24.68 7.15 10.88
CA LYS A 188 -25.33 5.93 11.39
C LYS A 188 -25.99 5.11 10.29
N LYS A 189 -26.20 5.69 9.10
CA LYS A 189 -26.70 4.97 7.93
C LYS A 189 -25.49 4.35 7.21
N ALA A 190 -25.10 3.15 7.63
CA ALA A 190 -24.01 2.40 7.00
C ALA A 190 -24.19 2.39 5.47
N GLY A 191 -23.26 3.03 4.75
CA GLY A 191 -23.18 2.92 3.30
C GLY A 191 -22.91 1.48 2.88
N ALA A 192 -23.32 1.11 1.66
CA ALA A 192 -23.41 -0.25 1.13
C ALA A 192 -22.12 -1.10 1.09
N ARG A 193 -21.00 -0.65 1.66
CA ARG A 193 -19.74 -1.40 1.74
C ARG A 193 -19.13 -1.29 3.12
N ILE A 194 -18.81 -2.44 3.70
CA ILE A 194 -18.38 -2.60 5.07
C ILE A 194 -16.95 -3.13 5.06
N TYR A 195 -15.99 -2.20 5.11
CA TYR A 195 -14.56 -2.54 5.29
C TYR A 195 -14.16 -2.39 6.75
N MET A 196 -13.14 -3.12 7.18
CA MET A 196 -12.60 -2.99 8.55
C MET A 196 -12.19 -1.55 8.87
N ALA A 197 -11.70 -0.81 7.88
CA ALA A 197 -11.35 0.60 8.01
C ALA A 197 -12.55 1.49 8.39
N ASN A 198 -13.77 1.11 7.95
CA ASN A 198 -15.01 1.84 8.22
C ASN A 198 -15.48 1.65 9.66
N LEU A 199 -15.02 0.61 10.37
CA LEU A 199 -15.49 0.32 11.72
C LEU A 199 -15.20 1.48 12.70
N THR A 200 -14.10 2.20 12.51
CA THR A 200 -13.78 3.37 13.33
C THR A 200 -14.74 4.54 13.09
N MET A 201 -15.52 4.53 12.01
CA MET A 201 -16.53 5.57 11.75
C MET A 201 -17.69 5.57 12.74
N PHE A 202 -17.91 4.45 13.42
CA PHE A 202 -18.96 4.34 14.45
C PHE A 202 -18.54 4.95 15.79
N SER A 203 -17.26 5.31 15.96
CA SER A 203 -16.79 5.99 17.17
C SER A 203 -17.29 7.43 17.23
N GLU A 204 -17.53 7.93 18.44
CA GLU A 204 -17.86 9.33 18.64
C GLU A 204 -16.73 10.23 18.12
N LYS A 205 -15.48 9.84 18.38
CA LYS A 205 -14.29 10.55 17.89
C LYS A 205 -14.32 10.80 16.38
N TYR A 206 -14.81 9.85 15.58
CA TYR A 206 -14.92 10.06 14.14
C TYR A 206 -16.01 11.08 13.79
N THR A 207 -17.18 10.99 14.40
CA THR A 207 -18.31 11.90 14.09
C THR A 207 -18.04 13.34 14.53
N GLN A 208 -17.19 13.55 15.55
CA GLN A 208 -16.73 14.88 15.98
C GLN A 208 -15.99 15.64 14.85
N HIS A 209 -15.39 14.96 13.86
CA HIS A 209 -14.78 15.63 12.70
C HIS A 209 -15.80 16.25 11.72
N PHE A 210 -17.10 16.03 11.92
CA PHE A 210 -18.16 16.44 11.02
C PHE A 210 -19.25 17.29 11.71
N ILE A 211 -18.90 18.03 12.76
CA ILE A 211 -19.84 18.89 13.51
C ILE A 211 -19.75 20.37 13.15
N THR A 212 -18.64 20.82 12.55
CA THR A 212 -18.42 22.22 12.18
C THR A 212 -17.56 22.33 10.93
N VAL A 213 -17.66 23.46 10.22
CA VAL A 213 -16.80 23.82 9.09
C VAL A 213 -15.71 24.82 9.47
N GLN A 214 -15.73 25.34 10.70
CA GLN A 214 -15.00 26.56 11.09
C GLN A 214 -13.51 26.34 11.34
N ASP A 215 -13.12 25.13 11.72
CA ASP A 215 -11.73 24.74 12.01
C ASP A 215 -11.07 23.96 10.86
N ASN A 216 -11.74 23.90 9.71
CA ASN A 216 -11.24 23.19 8.54
C ASN A 216 -10.27 24.02 7.73
N SER A 217 -9.25 23.37 7.17
CA SER A 217 -8.43 23.94 6.09
C SER A 217 -8.69 23.20 4.79
N ILE A 218 -8.79 23.96 3.69
CA ILE A 218 -9.02 23.44 2.35
C ILE A 218 -7.74 23.64 1.53
N ASN A 219 -7.32 22.59 0.84
CA ASN A 219 -6.22 22.63 -0.10
C ASN A 219 -6.71 22.16 -1.48
N GLU A 220 -6.82 23.08 -2.43
CA GLU A 220 -7.19 22.79 -3.81
C GLU A 220 -6.02 22.12 -4.53
N ILE A 221 -6.29 21.02 -5.23
CA ILE A 221 -5.26 20.36 -6.04
C ILE A 221 -5.06 21.15 -7.33
N ASN A 222 -3.83 21.64 -7.52
CA ASN A 222 -3.43 22.43 -8.68
C ASN A 222 -2.20 21.87 -9.39
N HIS A 223 -1.68 20.73 -8.94
CA HIS A 223 -0.55 20.04 -9.53
C HIS A 223 -0.73 18.52 -9.40
N ILE A 224 0.02 17.79 -10.21
CA ILE A 224 0.10 16.33 -10.18
C ILE A 224 1.55 15.98 -9.89
N ASP A 225 1.78 15.19 -8.84
CA ASP A 225 3.08 14.58 -8.64
C ASP A 225 3.25 13.45 -9.67
N ASN A 226 3.73 13.83 -10.85
CA ASN A 226 4.01 12.88 -11.94
C ASN A 226 5.22 12.02 -11.57
N ASP A 227 4.98 10.86 -10.95
CA ASP A 227 5.94 9.78 -10.96
C ASP A 227 5.75 8.90 -12.19
N THR A 228 6.81 8.69 -12.97
CA THR A 228 6.85 7.62 -13.97
C THR A 228 7.38 6.37 -13.30
N PHE A 229 6.62 5.27 -13.36
CA PHE A 229 7.03 4.03 -12.73
C PHE A 229 7.85 3.18 -13.69
N LEU A 230 9.13 3.53 -13.83
CA LEU A 230 10.08 2.85 -14.68
C LEU A 230 11.15 2.17 -13.82
N LEU A 231 11.19 0.84 -13.89
CA LEU A 231 12.20 0.02 -13.23
C LEU A 231 13.45 -0.05 -14.10
N ASN A 232 14.61 -0.17 -13.45
CA ASN A 232 15.88 -0.38 -14.12
C ASN A 232 16.50 -1.70 -13.64
N ILE A 233 16.82 -2.57 -14.60
CA ILE A 233 17.52 -3.84 -14.37
C ILE A 233 18.92 -3.75 -15.01
N PRO A 234 20.00 -3.72 -14.22
CA PRO A 234 21.35 -3.69 -14.77
C PRO A 234 21.68 -4.90 -15.64
N ALA A 235 22.77 -4.78 -16.41
CA ALA A 235 23.29 -5.87 -17.23
C ALA A 235 23.53 -7.13 -16.39
N LYS A 236 23.16 -8.30 -16.91
CA LYS A 236 23.33 -9.61 -16.26
C LYS A 236 22.62 -9.73 -14.90
N SER A 237 21.62 -8.91 -14.63
CA SER A 237 20.81 -8.95 -13.41
C SER A 237 19.47 -9.67 -13.61
N SER A 238 18.83 -10.04 -12.50
CA SER A 238 17.46 -10.58 -12.49
C SER A 238 16.59 -9.88 -11.45
N PHE A 239 15.37 -9.55 -11.84
CA PHE A 239 14.32 -9.02 -10.97
C PHE A 239 13.28 -10.12 -10.73
N VAL A 240 13.10 -10.51 -9.46
CA VAL A 240 12.31 -11.69 -9.08
C VAL A 240 11.27 -11.33 -8.02
N PHE A 241 10.01 -11.76 -8.22
CA PHE A 241 8.88 -11.46 -7.34
C PHE A 241 7.72 -12.45 -7.55
N PRO A 242 6.73 -12.59 -6.63
CA PRO A 242 6.66 -12.01 -5.30
C PRO A 242 7.28 -12.92 -4.23
N TYR A 243 8.22 -12.39 -3.44
CA TYR A 243 8.61 -13.02 -2.20
C TYR A 243 7.62 -12.61 -1.11
N TYR A 244 6.73 -13.52 -0.71
CA TYR A 244 5.75 -13.27 0.34
C TYR A 244 6.41 -12.97 1.70
N PRO A 245 5.76 -12.17 2.56
CA PRO A 245 6.32 -11.80 3.84
C PRO A 245 6.51 -12.99 4.79
N ASP A 246 7.59 -12.96 5.58
CA ASP A 246 7.84 -13.86 6.71
C ASP A 246 7.59 -13.11 8.02
N TYR A 247 6.46 -13.36 8.68
CA TYR A 247 6.05 -12.68 9.93
C TYR A 247 6.98 -12.95 11.12
N LYS A 248 7.84 -13.96 11.03
CA LYS A 248 8.84 -14.23 12.06
C LYS A 248 10.05 -13.32 11.89
N LYS A 249 10.50 -13.12 10.64
CA LYS A 249 11.77 -12.49 10.30
C LYS A 249 11.64 -11.06 9.78
N ASP A 250 10.59 -10.77 9.02
CA ASP A 250 10.42 -9.49 8.37
C ASP A 250 10.05 -8.42 9.38
N PHE A 251 10.69 -7.27 9.21
CA PHE A 251 10.43 -6.09 10.02
C PHE A 251 9.03 -5.50 9.77
N PHE A 252 8.57 -5.56 8.51
CA PHE A 252 7.26 -5.09 8.09
C PHE A 252 6.58 -6.15 7.22
N PRO A 253 5.94 -7.17 7.82
CA PRO A 253 5.45 -8.34 7.10
C PRO A 253 4.11 -8.12 6.40
N TYR A 254 3.75 -6.88 6.11
CA TYR A 254 2.57 -6.57 5.30
C TYR A 254 2.89 -6.58 3.81
N ASN A 255 4.14 -6.31 3.42
CA ASN A 255 4.53 -6.22 2.03
C ASN A 255 5.11 -7.51 1.49
N THR A 256 4.68 -7.84 0.29
CA THR A 256 5.45 -8.68 -0.62
C THR A 256 6.74 -7.97 -1.02
N LYS A 257 7.75 -8.77 -1.37
CA LYS A 257 9.08 -8.30 -1.73
C LYS A 257 9.40 -8.64 -3.17
N ALA A 258 10.16 -7.78 -3.83
CA ALA A 258 10.90 -8.11 -5.04
C ALA A 258 12.40 -8.08 -4.74
N LYS A 259 13.15 -8.98 -5.37
CA LYS A 259 14.61 -9.02 -5.27
C LYS A 259 15.23 -8.70 -6.62
N LEU A 260 16.13 -7.72 -6.63
CA LEU A 260 17.00 -7.45 -7.78
C LEU A 260 18.38 -8.04 -7.49
N PHE A 261 18.68 -9.18 -8.10
CA PHE A 261 19.98 -9.83 -8.02
C PHE A 261 20.98 -9.14 -8.94
N LEU A 262 22.14 -8.79 -8.40
CA LEU A 262 23.19 -8.10 -9.12
C LEU A 262 24.39 -9.04 -9.31
N PRO A 263 25.06 -9.02 -10.47
CA PRO A 263 26.19 -9.91 -10.71
C PRO A 263 27.40 -9.49 -9.87
N LYS A 264 28.24 -10.47 -9.50
CA LYS A 264 29.53 -10.22 -8.87
C LYS A 264 30.36 -9.23 -9.70
N GLY A 265 30.95 -8.25 -9.02
CA GLY A 265 31.73 -7.19 -9.64
C GLY A 265 30.92 -5.99 -10.11
N PHE A 266 29.58 -6.01 -10.00
CA PHE A 266 28.77 -4.82 -10.23
C PHE A 266 29.13 -3.72 -9.22
N ASN A 267 29.44 -2.53 -9.72
CA ASN A 267 29.82 -1.38 -8.90
C ASN A 267 29.27 -0.09 -9.50
N ASP A 268 28.02 0.25 -9.18
CA ASP A 268 27.35 1.44 -9.68
C ASP A 268 26.13 1.80 -8.79
N VAL A 269 25.43 2.86 -9.17
CA VAL A 269 24.16 3.29 -8.58
C VAL A 269 23.00 2.57 -9.25
N VAL A 270 22.21 1.86 -8.46
CA VAL A 270 20.91 1.32 -8.90
C VAL A 270 19.82 2.32 -8.55
N LYS A 271 19.01 2.71 -9.54
CA LYS A 271 17.85 3.61 -9.37
C LYS A 271 16.56 2.87 -9.65
N ASN A 272 15.61 2.88 -8.71
CA ASN A 272 14.29 2.29 -8.87
C ASN A 272 13.23 3.09 -8.11
N PRO A 273 12.00 3.23 -8.62
CA PRO A 273 10.86 3.87 -7.93
C PRO A 273 10.24 2.98 -6.84
N LEU A 274 10.89 1.87 -6.48
CA LEU A 274 10.51 0.96 -5.42
C LEU A 274 11.24 1.29 -4.12
N ILE A 275 10.58 1.07 -3.00
CA ILE A 275 11.15 1.28 -1.68
C ILE A 275 12.10 0.15 -1.33
N LEU A 276 13.39 0.46 -1.24
CA LEU A 276 14.40 -0.45 -0.72
C LEU A 276 14.17 -0.64 0.79
N ILE A 277 14.14 -1.90 1.23
CA ILE A 277 13.97 -2.24 2.66
C ILE A 277 15.03 -3.18 3.21
N ASP A 278 15.74 -3.90 2.35
CA ASP A 278 16.79 -4.84 2.77
C ASP A 278 17.83 -5.01 1.66
N VAL A 279 18.98 -5.58 2.04
CA VAL A 279 20.05 -5.99 1.14
C VAL A 279 20.58 -7.35 1.60
N GLU A 280 20.65 -8.32 0.69
CA GLU A 280 21.12 -9.68 0.97
C GLU A 280 22.46 -9.96 0.27
N GLY A 281 23.14 -11.04 0.66
CA GLY A 281 24.38 -11.50 0.03
C GLY A 281 25.65 -10.85 0.61
N LYS A 282 26.69 -10.70 -0.22
CA LYS A 282 27.97 -10.11 0.18
C LYS A 282 28.32 -8.91 -0.69
N GLY A 283 28.59 -7.77 -0.07
CA GLY A 283 28.90 -6.55 -0.79
C GLY A 283 29.02 -5.34 0.12
N LYS A 284 29.02 -4.17 -0.50
CA LYS A 284 29.03 -2.87 0.17
C LYS A 284 27.92 -2.00 -0.38
N VAL A 285 27.34 -1.20 0.50
CA VAL A 285 26.24 -0.28 0.16
C VAL A 285 26.59 1.09 0.70
N LYS A 286 26.54 2.12 -0.15
CA LYS A 286 26.77 3.50 0.29
C LYS A 286 25.45 4.26 0.35
N PHE A 287 25.14 4.77 1.54
CA PHE A 287 23.92 5.53 1.83
C PHE A 287 24.22 6.64 2.85
N ASN A 288 23.71 7.85 2.64
CA ASN A 288 23.94 9.02 3.51
C ASN A 288 25.41 9.23 3.90
N HIS A 289 26.31 9.25 2.91
CA HIS A 289 27.77 9.43 3.07
C HIS A 289 28.48 8.33 3.89
N ARG A 290 27.79 7.27 4.29
CA ARG A 290 28.37 6.11 4.96
C ARG A 290 28.35 4.89 4.05
N GLU A 291 29.42 4.10 4.12
CA GLU A 291 29.48 2.76 3.54
C GLU A 291 29.10 1.73 4.61
N TYR A 292 28.30 0.74 4.22
CA TYR A 292 27.85 -0.37 5.05
C TYR A 292 28.31 -1.67 4.41
N SER A 293 28.99 -2.51 5.18
CA SER A 293 29.34 -3.87 4.73
C SER A 293 28.16 -4.82 4.91
N VAL A 294 27.86 -5.64 3.91
CA VAL A 294 26.77 -6.62 3.93
C VAL A 294 27.39 -8.03 3.92
N PRO A 295 27.00 -8.93 4.83
CA PRO A 295 25.85 -8.84 5.74
C PRO A 295 26.08 -8.16 7.11
N GLU A 296 27.31 -7.81 7.47
CA GLU A 296 27.69 -7.46 8.86
C GLU A 296 26.96 -6.22 9.42
N GLU A 297 26.67 -5.24 8.58
CA GLU A 297 26.03 -3.97 8.95
C GLU A 297 24.62 -3.80 8.38
N VAL A 298 24.01 -4.87 7.86
CA VAL A 298 22.70 -4.79 7.18
C VAL A 298 21.61 -4.20 8.08
N GLU A 299 21.58 -4.53 9.37
CA GLU A 299 20.59 -3.98 10.30
C GLU A 299 20.78 -2.47 10.53
N ARG A 300 22.03 -1.98 10.53
CA ARG A 300 22.32 -0.53 10.62
C ARG A 300 21.93 0.19 9.33
N LEU A 301 22.13 -0.44 8.18
CA LEU A 301 21.69 0.07 6.89
C LEU A 301 20.16 0.19 6.86
N LYS A 302 19.41 -0.85 7.27
CA LYS A 302 17.95 -0.83 7.40
C LYS A 302 17.48 0.33 8.26
N VAL A 303 18.00 0.45 9.49
CA VAL A 303 17.67 1.58 10.39
C VAL A 303 17.88 2.92 9.69
N SER A 304 18.97 3.06 8.94
CA SER A 304 19.32 4.31 8.26
C SER A 304 18.34 4.64 7.14
N ILE A 305 17.96 3.65 6.32
CA ILE A 305 16.95 3.80 5.25
C ILE A 305 15.60 4.16 5.86
N PHE A 306 15.17 3.47 6.93
CA PHE A 306 13.88 3.67 7.58
C PHE A 306 13.77 5.01 8.32
N LYS A 307 14.90 5.59 8.74
CA LYS A 307 14.96 6.94 9.31
C LYS A 307 15.07 8.04 8.26
N SER A 308 15.19 7.70 6.98
CA SER A 308 15.28 8.70 5.92
C SER A 308 14.00 9.54 5.89
N LYS A 309 14.16 10.86 5.84
CA LYS A 309 13.04 11.80 5.65
C LYS A 309 12.69 12.00 4.17
N ARG A 310 13.46 11.41 3.25
CA ARG A 310 13.25 11.51 1.81
C ARG A 310 13.28 10.13 1.16
N PHE A 311 12.51 9.97 0.09
CA PHE A 311 12.52 8.75 -0.70
C PHE A 311 13.93 8.43 -1.23
N VAL A 312 14.36 7.18 -1.03
CA VAL A 312 15.66 6.69 -1.48
C VAL A 312 15.53 6.14 -2.90
N LYS A 313 15.59 7.04 -3.89
CA LYS A 313 15.43 6.68 -5.31
C LYS A 313 16.60 5.87 -5.88
N GLY A 314 17.80 6.02 -5.31
CA GLY A 314 18.98 5.34 -5.80
C GLY A 314 19.97 5.01 -4.70
N ILE A 315 20.68 3.91 -4.88
CA ILE A 315 21.66 3.40 -3.94
C ILE A 315 22.92 2.94 -4.65
N GLN A 316 24.08 3.36 -4.15
CA GLN A 316 25.37 2.92 -4.68
C GLN A 316 25.74 1.60 -4.01
N VAL A 317 26.15 0.63 -4.82
CA VAL A 317 26.52 -0.71 -4.37
C VAL A 317 27.83 -1.16 -4.99
N SER A 318 28.56 -2.01 -4.27
CA SER A 318 29.69 -2.77 -4.79
C SER A 318 29.50 -4.24 -4.42
N VAL A 319 29.35 -5.09 -5.43
CA VAL A 319 28.85 -6.46 -5.27
C VAL A 319 30.00 -7.46 -5.23
N LEU A 320 30.08 -8.28 -4.19
CA LEU A 320 31.15 -9.27 -3.97
C LEU A 320 30.70 -10.72 -4.20
N SER A 321 29.40 -10.98 -4.29
CA SER A 321 28.84 -12.30 -4.61
C SER A 321 27.63 -12.22 -5.54
N ASP A 322 27.40 -13.27 -6.35
CA ASP A 322 26.21 -13.37 -7.22
C ASP A 322 24.89 -13.58 -6.45
N SER A 323 24.99 -13.85 -5.14
CA SER A 323 23.84 -13.88 -4.23
C SER A 323 23.43 -12.50 -3.72
N PHE A 324 24.13 -11.43 -4.10
CA PHE A 324 23.79 -10.09 -3.67
C PHE A 324 22.46 -9.63 -4.28
N ALA A 325 21.56 -9.17 -3.43
CA ALA A 325 20.25 -8.70 -3.87
C ALA A 325 19.83 -7.42 -3.16
N LEU A 326 19.29 -6.47 -3.93
CA LEU A 326 18.52 -5.37 -3.38
C LEU A 326 17.07 -5.83 -3.20
N VAL A 327 16.54 -5.67 -1.99
CA VAL A 327 15.19 -6.14 -1.63
C VAL A 327 14.24 -4.96 -1.52
N TYR A 328 13.24 -4.95 -2.39
CA TYR A 328 12.27 -3.89 -2.54
C TYR A 328 10.89 -4.31 -2.04
N MET A 329 10.13 -3.36 -1.48
CA MET A 329 8.69 -3.55 -1.25
C MET A 329 7.94 -3.49 -2.57
N ILE A 330 7.01 -4.41 -2.78
CA ILE A 330 5.99 -4.32 -3.84
C ILE A 330 4.62 -4.44 -3.19
N ASN A 331 3.61 -3.81 -3.79
CA ASN A 331 2.26 -3.85 -3.23
C ASN A 331 1.70 -5.29 -3.33
N PRO A 332 1.38 -5.91 -2.18
CA PRO A 332 0.85 -7.27 -2.14
C PRO A 332 -0.39 -7.52 -2.98
N VAL A 333 -1.28 -6.53 -3.08
CA VAL A 333 -2.53 -6.64 -3.85
C VAL A 333 -2.20 -6.72 -5.34
N PHE A 334 -1.13 -6.08 -5.79
CA PHE A 334 -0.78 -5.99 -7.20
C PHE A 334 0.17 -7.08 -7.67
N SER A 335 0.89 -7.71 -6.75
CA SER A 335 1.86 -8.76 -7.07
C SER A 335 1.35 -10.18 -6.84
N LYS A 336 0.05 -10.36 -6.56
CA LYS A 336 -0.55 -11.69 -6.28
C LYS A 336 -0.54 -12.57 -7.53
N ILE A 337 -0.04 -13.79 -7.38
CA ILE A 337 -0.10 -14.84 -8.40
C ILE A 337 -1.36 -15.69 -8.15
N TYR A 338 -2.15 -15.91 -9.20
CA TYR A 338 -3.31 -16.77 -9.22
C TYR A 338 -3.00 -18.10 -9.94
N SER A 339 -4.01 -18.97 -10.11
CA SER A 339 -3.85 -20.20 -10.90
C SER A 339 -3.53 -19.92 -12.37
N LYS A 340 -4.10 -18.83 -12.91
CA LYS A 340 -3.84 -18.31 -14.25
C LYS A 340 -3.49 -16.83 -14.17
N ASN A 341 -2.44 -16.44 -14.87
CA ASN A 341 -1.92 -15.09 -14.81
C ASN A 341 -1.58 -14.56 -16.20
N ASN A 342 -1.69 -13.24 -16.35
CA ASN A 342 -1.13 -12.51 -17.48
C ASN A 342 -0.08 -11.52 -16.95
N LEU A 343 1.14 -11.60 -17.48
CA LEU A 343 2.19 -10.63 -17.27
C LEU A 343 2.50 -9.90 -18.59
N PHE A 344 2.21 -8.61 -18.63
CA PHE A 344 2.64 -7.72 -19.70
C PHE A 344 3.92 -7.00 -19.28
N VAL A 345 4.94 -6.98 -20.15
CA VAL A 345 6.21 -6.26 -19.95
C VAL A 345 6.47 -5.35 -21.13
N ASN A 346 6.81 -4.09 -20.86
CA ASN A 346 7.27 -3.13 -21.85
C ASN A 346 8.67 -2.65 -21.45
N ALA A 347 9.66 -2.88 -22.32
CA ALA A 347 11.06 -2.66 -22.04
C ALA A 347 11.79 -1.94 -23.19
N SER A 348 12.85 -1.24 -22.84
CA SER A 348 13.77 -0.57 -23.77
C SER A 348 14.70 -1.52 -24.53
N ASP A 349 14.78 -2.79 -24.10
CA ASP A 349 15.53 -3.88 -24.74
C ASP A 349 14.90 -5.23 -24.35
N SER A 350 15.31 -6.31 -25.00
CA SER A 350 14.79 -7.66 -24.76
C SER A 350 15.09 -8.16 -23.34
N LEU A 351 14.05 -8.64 -22.64
CA LEU A 351 14.14 -9.29 -21.33
C LEU A 351 13.67 -10.75 -21.42
N ARG A 352 14.32 -11.65 -20.68
CA ARG A 352 13.89 -13.05 -20.55
C ARG A 352 12.94 -13.18 -19.35
N ILE A 353 11.78 -13.78 -19.57
CA ILE A 353 10.77 -13.99 -18.53
C ILE A 353 10.66 -15.49 -18.26
N GLY A 354 10.56 -15.87 -16.99
CA GLY A 354 10.32 -17.26 -16.60
C GLY A 354 9.64 -17.37 -15.25
N ILE A 355 9.06 -18.54 -14.97
CA ILE A 355 8.50 -18.89 -13.67
C ILE A 355 9.47 -19.85 -12.98
N ILE A 356 9.82 -19.53 -11.74
CA ILE A 356 10.68 -20.36 -10.90
C ILE A 356 9.96 -20.69 -9.58
N LYS A 357 10.37 -21.78 -8.93
CA LYS A 357 9.82 -22.19 -7.64
C LYS A 357 10.65 -21.61 -6.49
N ASN A 358 10.00 -21.02 -5.51
CA ASN A 358 10.65 -20.62 -4.28
C ASN A 358 11.11 -21.86 -3.51
N LYS A 359 12.42 -22.02 -3.33
CA LYS A 359 13.02 -23.15 -2.58
C LYS A 359 12.89 -22.97 -1.06
N GLU A 360 12.81 -21.72 -0.60
CA GLU A 360 12.56 -21.39 0.79
C GLU A 360 11.05 -21.37 1.02
N VAL A 361 10.47 -22.55 1.20
CA VAL A 361 9.05 -22.67 1.56
C VAL A 361 8.86 -22.00 2.91
N SER A 362 8.28 -20.80 2.90
CA SER A 362 7.78 -20.23 4.14
C SER A 362 6.68 -21.16 4.65
N LYS A 363 6.92 -21.83 5.78
CA LYS A 363 5.90 -22.68 6.43
C LYS A 363 4.67 -21.89 6.90
N THR A 364 4.68 -20.56 6.77
CA THR A 364 3.51 -19.73 7.06
C THR A 364 2.72 -19.49 5.78
N THR A 365 1.52 -20.06 5.70
CA THR A 365 0.48 -19.88 4.66
C THR A 365 -0.08 -18.46 4.55
N LEU A 366 0.57 -17.46 5.16
CA LEU A 366 0.08 -16.10 5.22
C LEU A 366 0.24 -15.40 3.88
N GLN A 367 -0.82 -15.43 3.08
CA GLN A 367 -0.95 -14.63 1.88
C GLN A 367 -1.34 -13.19 2.25
N PRO A 368 -1.08 -12.20 1.37
CA PRO A 368 -1.51 -10.83 1.60
C PRO A 368 -3.03 -10.60 1.63
N ILE A 369 -3.79 -11.69 1.47
CA ILE A 369 -5.23 -11.86 1.65
C ILE A 369 -5.75 -11.35 3.02
N HIS A 370 -4.88 -11.04 3.99
CA HIS A 370 -5.30 -10.55 5.31
C HIS A 370 -6.31 -9.39 5.25
N LEU A 371 -6.18 -8.41 4.34
CA LEU A 371 -7.19 -7.34 4.22
C LEU A 371 -8.53 -7.81 3.68
N GLU A 372 -8.51 -8.73 2.72
CA GLU A 372 -9.72 -9.34 2.15
C GLU A 372 -10.45 -10.18 3.23
N LEU A 373 -9.70 -10.95 4.01
CA LEU A 373 -10.22 -11.72 5.15
C LEU A 373 -10.69 -10.82 6.31
N LEU A 374 -10.03 -9.68 6.59
CA LEU A 374 -10.50 -8.73 7.61
C LEU A 374 -11.87 -8.14 7.24
N ASN A 375 -12.09 -7.85 5.95
CA ASN A 375 -13.40 -7.40 5.48
C ASN A 375 -14.49 -8.47 5.66
N GLN A 376 -14.16 -9.75 5.47
CA GLN A 376 -15.11 -10.86 5.64
C GLN A 376 -15.77 -10.88 7.05
N TYR A 377 -15.01 -10.58 8.11
CA TYR A 377 -15.55 -10.59 9.47
C TYR A 377 -15.95 -9.19 9.98
N THR A 378 -15.86 -8.16 9.15
CA THR A 378 -16.17 -6.78 9.55
C THR A 378 -17.63 -6.64 9.98
N LEU A 379 -18.57 -7.26 9.28
CA LEU A 379 -19.99 -7.25 9.66
C LEU A 379 -20.26 -7.83 11.05
N LYS A 380 -19.61 -8.96 11.36
CA LYS A 380 -19.68 -9.58 12.69
C LYS A 380 -19.05 -8.67 13.75
N ALA A 381 -18.03 -7.91 13.39
CA ALA A 381 -17.40 -6.94 14.28
C ALA A 381 -18.28 -5.75 14.59
N ILE A 382 -18.98 -5.19 13.59
CA ILE A 382 -19.99 -4.14 13.83
C ILE A 382 -21.07 -4.65 14.79
N ASP A 383 -21.67 -5.80 14.47
CA ASP A 383 -22.74 -6.39 15.29
C ASP A 383 -22.30 -6.62 16.75
N LEU A 384 -21.05 -7.05 16.96
CA LEU A 384 -20.52 -7.23 18.31
C LEU A 384 -20.20 -5.88 18.99
N ILE A 385 -19.63 -4.91 18.27
CA ILE A 385 -19.35 -3.57 18.81
C ILE A 385 -20.65 -2.90 19.26
N ASP A 386 -21.72 -2.98 18.46
CA ASP A 386 -23.02 -2.40 18.78
C ASP A 386 -23.68 -3.04 20.01
N LYS A 387 -23.32 -4.29 20.33
CA LYS A 387 -23.85 -5.05 21.48
C LYS A 387 -22.99 -4.93 22.74
N ILE A 388 -21.74 -4.47 22.62
CA ILE A 388 -20.81 -4.33 23.75
C ILE A 388 -21.00 -2.96 24.38
N SER A 389 -21.37 -2.96 25.66
CA SER A 389 -21.52 -1.75 26.46
C SER A 389 -20.32 -1.61 27.38
N LEU A 390 -19.51 -0.57 27.18
CA LEU A 390 -18.32 -0.34 27.98
C LEU A 390 -18.58 0.23 29.37
N PHE A 391 -19.83 0.60 29.66
CA PHE A 391 -20.20 1.13 30.95
C PHE A 391 -19.91 0.09 32.05
N ASN A 392 -19.05 0.45 33.00
CA ASN A 392 -18.66 -0.33 34.17
C ASN A 392 -17.74 -1.56 33.92
N ILE A 393 -17.01 -1.62 32.81
CA ILE A 393 -15.96 -2.65 32.59
C ILE A 393 -14.60 -2.08 32.97
N LYS A 394 -13.88 -2.72 33.90
CA LYS A 394 -12.61 -2.20 34.44
C LYS A 394 -11.35 -2.87 33.91
N ASN A 395 -11.47 -4.09 33.36
CA ASN A 395 -10.33 -4.83 32.79
C ASN A 395 -10.75 -5.87 31.75
N THR A 396 -9.78 -6.38 30.97
CA THR A 396 -10.03 -7.29 29.85
C THR A 396 -10.58 -8.64 30.27
N ASP A 397 -10.30 -9.08 31.49
CA ASP A 397 -10.88 -10.32 32.04
C ASP A 397 -12.38 -10.13 32.31
N GLU A 398 -12.77 -8.96 32.83
CA GLU A 398 -14.18 -8.59 33.03
C GLU A 398 -14.93 -8.40 31.70
N LEU A 399 -14.30 -7.74 30.70
CA LEU A 399 -14.84 -7.65 29.34
C LEU A 399 -15.13 -9.03 28.77
N TYR A 400 -14.21 -9.96 28.99
CA TYR A 400 -14.34 -11.33 28.52
C TYR A 400 -15.51 -12.06 29.20
N GLU A 401 -15.51 -12.13 30.52
CA GLU A 401 -16.51 -12.89 31.28
C GLU A 401 -17.91 -12.30 31.15
N LYS A 402 -18.05 -10.96 31.12
CA LYS A 402 -19.38 -10.30 31.10
C LYS A 402 -19.98 -10.17 29.70
N GLN A 403 -19.17 -9.96 28.66
CA GLN A 403 -19.72 -9.58 27.34
C GLN A 403 -19.24 -10.44 26.17
N LEU A 404 -18.00 -10.92 26.17
CA LEU A 404 -17.47 -11.68 25.02
C LEU A 404 -17.72 -13.19 25.09
N LYS A 405 -17.81 -13.76 26.29
CA LYS A 405 -17.95 -15.21 26.49
C LYS A 405 -19.18 -15.79 25.80
N THR A 406 -20.34 -15.17 25.99
CA THR A 406 -21.60 -15.58 25.35
C THR A 406 -21.49 -15.50 23.82
N TYR A 407 -20.90 -14.43 23.30
CA TYR A 407 -20.70 -14.29 21.86
C TYR A 407 -19.78 -15.39 21.30
N CYS A 408 -18.69 -15.73 22.00
CA CYS A 408 -17.79 -16.81 21.62
C CYS A 408 -18.53 -18.15 21.55
N ILE A 409 -19.37 -18.46 22.54
CA ILE A 409 -20.18 -19.68 22.56
C ILE A 409 -21.15 -19.71 21.38
N LEU A 410 -21.91 -18.63 21.16
CA LEU A 410 -22.90 -18.55 20.06
C LEU A 410 -22.26 -18.68 18.68
N ASN A 411 -20.99 -18.30 18.52
CA ASN A 411 -20.26 -18.35 17.27
C ASN A 411 -19.26 -19.52 17.18
N ASN A 412 -19.31 -20.47 18.13
CA ASN A 412 -18.40 -21.63 18.19
C ASN A 412 -16.91 -21.26 18.17
N LEU A 413 -16.53 -20.21 18.90
CA LEU A 413 -15.15 -19.74 19.05
C LEU A 413 -14.51 -20.37 20.28
N ASP A 414 -13.20 -20.67 20.19
CA ASP A 414 -12.43 -21.24 21.31
C ASP A 414 -12.25 -20.21 22.44
N THR A 415 -13.06 -20.38 23.48
CA THR A 415 -13.12 -19.54 24.67
C THR A 415 -11.79 -19.48 25.43
N ILE A 416 -11.07 -20.60 25.53
CA ILE A 416 -9.79 -20.69 26.25
C ILE A 416 -8.72 -19.90 25.49
N VAL A 417 -8.67 -20.08 24.17
CA VAL A 417 -7.72 -19.36 23.30
C VAL A 417 -7.97 -17.86 23.34
N VAL A 418 -9.23 -17.42 23.26
CA VAL A 418 -9.60 -16.00 23.33
C VAL A 418 -9.20 -15.40 24.69
N GLN A 419 -9.53 -16.06 25.80
CA GLN A 419 -9.21 -15.59 27.15
C GLN A 419 -7.68 -15.46 27.37
N LYS A 420 -6.91 -16.49 26.98
CA LYS A 420 -5.44 -16.46 27.09
C LYS A 420 -4.83 -15.31 26.28
N ARG A 421 -5.42 -14.95 25.14
CA ARG A 421 -4.91 -13.86 24.28
C ARG A 421 -5.31 -12.48 24.78
N LEU A 422 -6.52 -12.31 25.33
CA LEU A 422 -6.88 -11.08 26.05
C LEU A 422 -5.94 -10.83 27.24
N ARG A 423 -5.52 -11.87 27.95
CA ARG A 423 -4.48 -11.77 28.99
C ARG A 423 -3.12 -11.35 28.43
N LEU A 424 -2.69 -11.92 27.31
CA LEU A 424 -1.45 -11.46 26.65
C LEU A 424 -1.55 -10.00 26.23
N LEU A 425 -2.69 -9.55 25.68
CA LEU A 425 -2.91 -8.14 25.36
C LEU A 425 -2.77 -7.26 26.62
N LYS A 426 -3.32 -7.68 27.75
CA LYS A 426 -3.18 -7.01 29.05
C LYS A 426 -1.71 -6.88 29.51
N GLU A 427 -0.87 -7.87 29.26
CA GLU A 427 0.58 -7.80 29.59
C GLU A 427 1.33 -6.73 28.78
N PHE A 428 0.81 -6.34 27.61
CA PHE A 428 1.42 -5.32 26.75
C PHE A 428 0.78 -3.94 26.87
N ILE A 429 -0.41 -3.84 27.48
CA ILE A 429 -1.16 -2.60 27.62
C ILE A 429 -1.18 -2.24 29.11
N ASN A 430 -0.22 -1.41 29.54
CA ASN A 430 0.06 -1.08 30.94
C ASN A 430 -0.95 -0.14 31.63
N GLU A 431 -2.16 0.05 31.09
CA GLU A 431 -3.16 0.97 31.66
C GLU A 431 -4.50 0.27 31.97
N PRO A 432 -5.25 0.72 33.00
CA PRO A 432 -6.62 0.26 33.29
C PRO A 432 -7.57 0.43 32.10
N ILE A 433 -8.62 -0.42 31.96
CA ILE A 433 -9.60 -0.23 30.85
C ILE A 433 -10.29 1.12 30.91
N GLU A 434 -10.46 1.68 32.10
CA GLU A 434 -11.08 2.99 32.32
C GLU A 434 -10.28 4.13 31.63
N ASN A 435 -8.99 3.91 31.30
CA ASN A 435 -8.14 4.84 30.56
C ASN A 435 -8.09 4.55 29.05
N TYR A 436 -8.76 3.49 28.57
CA TYR A 436 -8.81 3.18 27.16
C TYR A 436 -9.77 4.11 26.43
N SER A 437 -9.29 4.73 25.35
CA SER A 437 -10.19 5.26 24.32
C SER A 437 -11.05 4.13 23.76
N GLU A 438 -12.27 4.44 23.26
CA GLU A 438 -13.13 3.49 22.52
C GLU A 438 -12.35 2.65 21.49
N GLU A 439 -11.32 3.25 20.88
CA GLU A 439 -10.38 2.64 19.93
C GLU A 439 -9.63 1.40 20.48
N SER A 440 -9.30 1.33 21.76
CA SER A 440 -8.56 0.22 22.38
C SER A 440 -9.46 -0.97 22.70
N VAL A 441 -10.70 -0.73 23.15
CA VAL A 441 -11.72 -1.78 23.30
C VAL A 441 -12.05 -2.37 21.95
N PHE A 442 -12.21 -1.50 20.95
CA PHE A 442 -12.40 -1.87 19.57
C PHE A 442 -11.31 -2.85 19.08
N TYR A 443 -10.02 -2.61 19.38
CA TYR A 443 -8.98 -3.59 19.06
C TYR A 443 -9.11 -4.92 19.82
N GLY A 444 -9.62 -4.92 21.06
CA GLY A 444 -9.92 -6.13 21.83
C GLY A 444 -11.08 -6.95 21.25
N VAL A 445 -12.15 -6.29 20.79
CA VAL A 445 -13.32 -6.89 20.14
C VAL A 445 -12.94 -7.46 18.76
N LEU A 446 -12.16 -6.70 17.99
CA LEU A 446 -11.60 -7.17 16.72
C LEU A 446 -10.67 -8.37 16.95
N ALA A 447 -9.86 -8.35 18.01
CA ALA A 447 -9.05 -9.50 18.37
C ALA A 447 -9.91 -10.74 18.65
N VAL A 448 -11.06 -10.62 19.31
CA VAL A 448 -11.94 -11.77 19.56
C VAL A 448 -12.49 -12.36 18.26
N ILE A 449 -12.99 -11.51 17.35
CA ILE A 449 -13.62 -11.94 16.11
C ILE A 449 -12.62 -12.48 15.10
N PHE A 450 -11.46 -11.84 14.95
CA PHE A 450 -10.45 -12.29 13.99
C PHE A 450 -9.64 -13.48 14.49
N TYR A 451 -9.38 -13.59 15.80
CA TYR A 451 -8.54 -14.69 16.34
C TYR A 451 -9.31 -15.97 16.61
N GLY A 452 -10.60 -15.89 16.94
CA GLY A 452 -11.44 -17.07 17.14
C GLY A 452 -11.65 -17.87 15.85
N ASN A 453 -11.41 -17.25 14.69
CA ASN A 453 -11.72 -17.81 13.37
C ASN A 453 -10.50 -18.18 12.50
N HIS A 454 -9.29 -17.70 12.80
CA HIS A 454 -8.10 -18.05 12.00
C HIS A 454 -6.79 -18.00 12.81
N GLU A 455 -6.00 -19.07 12.77
CA GLU A 455 -4.66 -19.15 13.38
C GLU A 455 -3.69 -18.09 12.84
N GLU A 456 -3.87 -17.71 11.58
CA GLU A 456 -2.97 -16.86 10.81
C GLU A 456 -3.02 -15.39 11.27
N PHE A 457 -4.20 -14.88 11.67
CA PHE A 457 -4.36 -13.55 12.24
C PHE A 457 -3.66 -13.38 13.61
N ARG A 458 -3.42 -14.49 14.32
CA ARG A 458 -2.69 -14.48 15.59
C ARG A 458 -1.27 -13.95 15.45
N ASN A 459 -0.65 -14.12 14.28
CA ASN A 459 0.72 -13.70 14.01
C ASN A 459 0.83 -12.25 13.49
N LEU A 460 -0.21 -11.74 12.84
CA LEU A 460 -0.26 -10.37 12.28
C LEU A 460 -0.16 -9.31 13.39
N ILE A 461 -0.97 -9.48 14.44
CA ILE A 461 -0.99 -8.53 15.54
C ILE A 461 0.27 -8.67 16.41
N LEU A 462 0.82 -9.88 16.58
CA LEU A 462 2.16 -10.07 17.15
C LEU A 462 3.24 -9.33 16.36
N SER A 463 3.10 -9.21 15.03
CA SER A 463 4.02 -8.40 14.23
C SER A 463 3.84 -6.90 14.46
N ASN A 464 2.61 -6.39 14.56
CA ASN A 464 2.40 -5.00 14.97
C ASN A 464 3.07 -4.73 16.32
N TYR A 465 3.04 -5.70 17.23
CA TYR A 465 3.74 -5.61 18.52
C TYR A 465 5.27 -5.68 18.41
N LYS A 466 5.84 -6.53 17.55
CA LYS A 466 7.29 -6.49 17.23
C LYS A 466 7.70 -5.12 16.70
N TYR A 467 6.89 -4.52 15.84
CA TYR A 467 7.10 -3.18 15.31
C TYR A 467 7.06 -2.11 16.41
N GLN A 468 6.13 -2.18 17.37
CA GLN A 468 6.12 -1.26 18.52
C GLN A 468 7.34 -1.46 19.43
N LYS A 469 7.73 -2.71 19.71
CA LYS A 469 8.95 -3.01 20.49
C LYS A 469 10.21 -2.49 19.80
N TYR A 470 10.25 -2.52 18.48
CA TYR A 470 11.35 -1.92 17.73
C TYR A 470 11.33 -0.38 17.77
N LYS A 471 10.16 0.26 17.67
CA LYS A 471 10.05 1.72 17.91
C LYS A 471 10.57 2.08 19.30
N GLU A 472 10.32 1.24 20.29
CA GLU A 472 10.86 1.39 21.64
C GLU A 472 12.39 1.25 21.66
N ILE A 473 12.95 0.23 21.00
CA ILE A 473 14.41 0.06 20.85
C ILE A 473 15.03 1.28 20.15
N LEU A 474 14.42 1.77 19.07
CA LEU A 474 14.88 2.97 18.35
C LEU A 474 14.81 4.23 19.21
N ARG A 475 13.82 4.35 20.11
CA ARG A 475 13.74 5.43 21.10
C ARG A 475 14.83 5.31 22.15
N LYS A 476 15.15 4.08 22.59
CA LYS A 476 16.23 3.81 23.55
C LYS A 476 17.61 4.07 22.97
N MET A 477 17.84 3.81 21.68
CA MET A 477 19.09 4.12 20.97
C MET A 477 19.25 5.62 20.62
N LYS A 478 18.25 6.47 20.90
CA LYS A 478 18.36 7.93 20.79
C LYS A 478 18.85 8.57 22.11
N LYS A 479 18.89 7.81 23.19
CA LYS A 479 19.71 8.10 24.38
C LYS A 479 21.06 7.43 24.18
#